data_AF-A0A848EA34-F1
#
_entry.id   AF-A0A848EA34-F1
#
_cell.length_a   1.000
_cell.length_b   1.000
_cell.length_c   1.000
_cell.angle_alpha   90.00
_cell.angle_beta   90.00
_cell.angle_gamma   90.00
#
_symmetry.space_group_name_H-M   'P 1'
#
loop_
_entity.id
_entity.type
_entity.pdbx_description
1 polymer ?
#
loop_
_entity_poly.entity_id
_entity_poly.type
_entity_poly.pdbx_seq_one_letter_code
_entity_poly.pdbx_strand_id
1 'polypeptide(L)'
;MPPPGPPGGGIASWFLDLGLRHIKDTSAPRRHVLRSQAPATCAPTSEDLPVTGQRYSIPSIVLHWTMALAIAFAWLGAQLAEVFGRGPSRTFVVGGHALLGLAVLALLLPRLLARWTGGAPGPAPGAPVWEVRLAHAAHLLLYVLMLALPLSGLLTALSGRVPFDLAGVATLPNSLASTGWRRTVKDVHELLANGMLAAVALHVGAVLWHAFVRRDDVAWRMGIGARPAAGSGSTPGRPA
;
A
#
# COMPACT_ATOMS: atom_id res chain seq x y z
N MET A 1 18.82 30.56 34.20
CA MET A 1 18.95 29.15 33.80
C MET A 1 17.61 28.69 33.25
N PRO A 2 17.50 28.34 31.96
CA PRO A 2 16.26 27.77 31.42
C PRO A 2 16.04 26.34 31.95
N PRO A 3 14.78 25.89 32.11
CA PRO A 3 14.46 24.55 32.59
C PRO A 3 14.81 23.46 31.56
N PRO A 4 15.04 22.21 32.01
CA PRO A 4 15.40 21.09 31.13
C PRO A 4 14.27 20.78 30.14
N GLY A 5 14.61 20.71 28.86
CA GLY A 5 13.69 20.30 27.80
C GLY A 5 13.23 18.84 27.99
N PRO A 6 12.03 18.48 27.48
CA PRO A 6 11.50 17.13 27.62
C PRO A 6 12.36 16.10 26.87
N PRO A 7 12.45 14.84 27.37
CA PRO A 7 13.24 13.79 26.75
C PRO A 7 12.71 13.44 25.35
N GLY A 8 13.65 13.23 24.42
CA GLY A 8 13.40 13.05 22.99
C GLY A 8 12.38 11.95 22.67
N GLY A 9 11.45 12.29 21.79
CA GLY A 9 10.49 11.36 21.19
C GLY A 9 11.19 10.34 20.31
N GLY A 10 11.36 9.12 20.82
CA GLY A 10 11.83 7.98 20.05
C GLY A 10 10.78 7.50 19.05
N ILE A 11 11.24 6.79 18.01
CA ILE A 11 10.43 6.28 16.88
C ILE A 11 9.20 5.47 17.34
N ALA A 12 9.23 4.87 18.53
CA ALA A 12 8.11 4.17 19.16
C ALA A 12 6.93 5.08 19.56
N SER A 13 7.15 6.34 19.97
CA SER A 13 6.06 7.28 20.30
C SER A 13 5.35 7.82 19.06
N TRP A 14 5.96 7.67 17.88
CA TRP A 14 5.36 8.06 16.59
C TRP A 14 4.25 7.08 16.15
N PHE A 15 4.38 5.80 16.48
CA PHE A 15 3.42 4.76 16.06
C PHE A 15 2.07 4.81 16.80
N LEU A 16 2.03 5.35 18.02
CA LEU A 16 0.81 5.47 18.82
C LEU A 16 0.03 6.77 18.56
N ASP A 17 0.67 7.77 17.96
CA ASP A 17 0.15 9.14 17.85
C ASP A 17 -0.59 9.43 16.53
N LEU A 18 -0.60 8.45 15.60
CA LEU A 18 -1.22 8.55 14.28
C LEU A 18 -2.76 8.43 14.28
N GLY A 19 -3.42 8.47 15.46
CA GLY A 19 -4.82 8.06 15.61
C GLY A 19 -5.78 9.00 16.35
N LEU A 20 -5.33 10.09 17.00
CA LEU A 20 -6.19 10.84 17.94
C LEU A 20 -6.07 12.38 17.91
N ARG A 21 -5.35 12.99 16.97
CA ARG A 21 -5.18 14.45 16.93
C ARG A 21 -6.16 15.19 16.01
N HIS A 22 -7.47 14.94 16.14
CA HIS A 22 -8.47 15.86 15.56
C HIS A 22 -9.80 15.95 16.32
N ILE A 23 -9.79 15.84 17.65
CA ILE A 23 -10.95 16.21 18.48
C ILE A 23 -10.51 17.18 19.58
N LYS A 24 -10.51 18.48 19.26
CA LYS A 24 -10.63 19.64 20.15
C LYS A 24 -11.19 20.76 19.25
N ASP A 25 -12.20 21.55 19.56
CA ASP A 25 -12.99 21.79 20.76
C ASP A 25 -14.28 22.49 20.28
N THR A 26 -15.47 22.00 20.65
CA THR A 26 -16.77 22.63 20.31
C THR A 26 -17.30 23.37 21.54
N SER A 27 -17.12 24.69 21.59
CA SER A 27 -18.04 25.59 22.30
C SER A 27 -17.66 27.07 22.19
N ALA A 28 -18.51 27.89 21.55
CA ALA A 28 -18.72 29.30 21.90
C ALA A 28 -20.10 29.80 21.37
N PRO A 29 -20.73 30.80 22.01
CA PRO A 29 -22.19 30.90 22.11
C PRO A 29 -22.88 31.78 21.06
N ARG A 30 -24.17 31.48 20.83
CA ARG A 30 -25.13 32.22 19.99
C ARG A 30 -25.27 33.67 20.43
N ARG A 31 -25.10 34.61 19.49
CA ARG A 31 -25.71 35.95 19.55
C ARG A 31 -26.78 36.07 18.48
N HIS A 32 -28.01 36.31 18.93
CA HIS A 32 -29.14 36.68 18.10
C HIS A 32 -28.88 38.04 17.44
N VAL A 33 -28.83 38.06 16.11
CA VAL A 33 -29.07 39.26 15.30
C VAL A 33 -30.18 38.91 14.33
N LEU A 34 -31.39 39.37 14.63
CA LEU A 34 -32.51 39.37 13.70
C LEU A 34 -32.20 40.36 12.58
N ARG A 35 -31.84 39.86 11.40
CA ARG A 35 -31.81 40.64 10.17
C ARG A 35 -32.72 40.00 9.14
N SER A 36 -33.88 40.62 8.96
CA SER A 36 -34.76 40.45 7.81
C SER A 36 -33.97 40.64 6.52
N GLN A 37 -33.92 39.62 5.65
CA GLN A 37 -33.59 39.73 4.23
C GLN A 37 -34.44 38.76 3.41
N ALA A 38 -35.02 39.30 2.34
CA ALA A 38 -35.81 38.66 1.30
C ALA A 38 -35.03 37.53 0.57
N PRO A 39 -35.68 36.65 -0.21
CA PRO A 39 -35.04 35.43 -0.71
C PRO A 39 -34.09 35.77 -1.86
N ALA A 40 -32.82 35.99 -1.53
CA ALA A 40 -31.74 35.82 -2.49
C ALA A 40 -31.67 34.32 -2.80
N THR A 41 -31.93 33.95 -4.04
CA THR A 41 -31.59 32.64 -4.60
C THR A 41 -30.07 32.47 -4.46
N CYS A 42 -29.62 31.86 -3.37
CA CYS A 42 -28.24 31.42 -3.23
C CYS A 42 -28.00 30.34 -4.28
N ALA A 43 -27.29 30.70 -5.36
CA ALA A 43 -26.52 29.72 -6.09
C ALA A 43 -25.54 29.09 -5.07
N PRO A 44 -25.43 27.75 -5.00
CA PRO A 44 -24.50 27.12 -4.08
C PRO A 44 -23.08 27.63 -4.38
N THR A 45 -22.47 28.29 -3.39
CA THR A 45 -21.06 28.65 -3.40
C THR A 45 -20.23 27.38 -3.56
N SER A 46 -19.16 27.45 -4.36
CA SER A 46 -18.25 26.33 -4.66
C SER A 46 -17.59 25.68 -3.42
N GLU A 47 -17.83 26.21 -2.22
CA GLU A 47 -17.38 25.66 -0.93
C GLU A 47 -18.28 24.55 -0.38
N ASP A 48 -19.52 24.38 -0.87
CA ASP A 48 -20.47 23.40 -0.32
C ASP A 48 -20.45 22.03 -1.02
N LEU A 49 -19.52 21.80 -1.96
CA LEU A 49 -19.36 20.47 -2.53
C LEU A 49 -18.63 19.58 -1.51
N PRO A 50 -19.26 18.51 -0.98
CA PRO A 50 -18.55 17.56 -0.15
C PRO A 50 -17.34 17.08 -0.93
N VAL A 51 -16.15 17.15 -0.31
CA VAL A 51 -14.90 16.63 -0.86
C VAL A 51 -15.08 15.12 -1.03
N THR A 52 -15.68 14.76 -2.15
CA THR A 52 -15.96 13.40 -2.53
C THR A 52 -14.62 12.85 -3.06
N GLY A 53 -14.21 11.70 -2.56
CA GLY A 53 -13.12 10.83 -3.03
C GLY A 53 -11.97 11.48 -3.79
N GLN A 54 -10.85 11.74 -3.12
CA GLN A 54 -9.62 12.17 -3.80
C GLN A 54 -8.88 10.94 -4.37
N ARG A 55 -8.56 10.95 -5.67
CA ARG A 55 -7.68 9.94 -6.29
C ARG A 55 -6.25 10.08 -5.78
N TYR A 56 -5.51 8.98 -5.83
CA TYR A 56 -4.05 9.06 -5.74
C TYR A 56 -3.47 9.83 -6.94
N SER A 57 -2.31 10.44 -6.74
CA SER A 57 -1.58 11.07 -7.85
C SER A 57 -1.23 10.04 -8.93
N ILE A 58 -1.20 10.47 -10.20
CA ILE A 58 -0.86 9.59 -11.33
C ILE A 58 0.46 8.84 -11.11
N PRO A 59 1.56 9.47 -10.63
CA PRO A 59 2.80 8.75 -10.34
C PRO A 59 2.62 7.64 -9.30
N SER A 60 1.80 7.86 -8.26
CA SER A 60 1.50 6.83 -7.25
C SER A 60 0.72 5.67 -7.84
N ILE A 61 -0.24 5.94 -8.74
CA ILE A 61 -1.00 4.91 -9.44
C ILE A 61 -0.07 4.08 -10.34
N VAL A 62 0.76 4.73 -11.16
CA VAL A 62 1.71 4.04 -12.05
C VAL A 62 2.69 3.20 -11.23
N LEU A 63 3.30 3.75 -10.17
CA LEU A 63 4.20 2.99 -9.30
C LEU A 63 3.50 1.77 -8.68
N HIS A 64 2.25 1.92 -8.23
CA HIS A 64 1.49 0.79 -7.67
C HIS A 64 1.32 -0.34 -8.68
N TRP A 65 0.84 -0.03 -9.88
CA TRP A 65 0.57 -1.03 -10.91
C TRP A 65 1.85 -1.67 -11.46
N THR A 66 2.92 -0.89 -11.64
CA THR A 66 4.23 -1.43 -12.02
C THR A 66 4.72 -2.44 -10.99
N MET A 67 4.61 -2.11 -9.69
CA MET A 67 4.97 -3.05 -8.62
C MET A 67 4.06 -4.29 -8.61
N ALA A 68 2.74 -4.11 -8.75
CA ALA A 68 1.79 -5.21 -8.77
C ALA A 68 2.07 -6.19 -9.92
N LEU A 69 2.37 -5.68 -11.12
CA LEU A 69 2.77 -6.49 -12.27
C LEU A 69 4.11 -7.19 -12.04
N ALA A 70 5.12 -6.48 -11.51
CA ALA A 70 6.41 -7.08 -11.21
C ALA A 70 6.30 -8.24 -10.20
N ILE A 71 5.48 -8.09 -9.16
CA ILE A 71 5.19 -9.14 -8.18
C ILE A 71 4.48 -10.32 -8.86
N ALA A 72 3.45 -10.06 -9.67
CA ALA A 72 2.70 -11.11 -10.38
C ALA A 72 3.60 -11.91 -11.33
N PHE A 73 4.44 -11.25 -12.12
CA PHE A 73 5.39 -11.91 -13.02
C PHE A 73 6.52 -12.62 -12.27
N ALA A 74 6.97 -12.09 -11.12
CA ALA A 74 7.93 -12.79 -10.27
C ALA A 74 7.33 -14.11 -9.78
N TRP A 75 6.10 -14.08 -9.27
CA TRP A 75 5.40 -15.30 -8.84
C TRP A 75 5.22 -16.28 -10.01
N LEU A 76 4.77 -15.81 -11.18
CA LEU A 76 4.64 -16.65 -12.37
C LEU A 76 5.97 -17.29 -12.77
N GLY A 77 7.07 -16.53 -12.74
CA GLY A 77 8.41 -17.04 -13.00
C GLY A 77 8.81 -18.16 -12.03
N ALA A 78 8.48 -18.03 -10.74
CA ALA A 78 8.72 -19.09 -9.76
C ALA A 78 7.94 -20.37 -10.11
N GLN A 79 6.66 -20.25 -10.49
CA GLN A 79 5.85 -21.40 -10.91
C GLN A 79 6.39 -22.07 -12.17
N LEU A 80 6.78 -21.28 -13.17
CA LEU A 80 7.37 -21.79 -14.41
C LEU A 80 8.70 -22.53 -14.17
N ALA A 81 9.50 -22.06 -13.22
CA ALA A 81 10.75 -22.73 -12.84
C ALA A 81 10.54 -24.15 -12.27
N GLU A 82 9.40 -24.40 -11.62
CA GLU A 82 9.03 -25.74 -11.14
C GLU A 82 8.60 -26.65 -12.30
N VAL A 83 7.99 -26.10 -13.35
CA VAL A 83 7.57 -26.85 -14.54
C VAL A 83 8.74 -27.25 -15.44
N PHE A 84 9.72 -26.37 -15.65
CA PHE A 84 10.80 -26.59 -16.63
C PHE A 84 11.84 -27.66 -16.24
N GLY A 85 11.81 -28.20 -15.02
CA GLY A 85 12.81 -29.19 -14.58
C GLY A 85 14.25 -28.65 -14.61
N ARG A 86 15.26 -29.51 -14.46
CA ARG A 86 16.67 -29.05 -14.49
C ARG A 86 17.09 -28.70 -15.92
N GLY A 87 17.69 -27.52 -16.12
CA GLY A 87 18.27 -27.13 -17.40
C GLY A 87 18.38 -25.61 -17.59
N PRO A 88 18.89 -25.16 -18.76
CA PRO A 88 19.10 -23.75 -19.07
C PRO A 88 17.82 -22.91 -18.97
N SER A 89 16.68 -23.45 -19.41
CA SER A 89 15.38 -22.76 -19.35
C SER A 89 15.00 -22.42 -17.90
N ARG A 90 15.19 -23.35 -16.96
CA ARG A 90 14.95 -23.09 -15.54
C ARG A 90 15.91 -22.05 -14.99
N THR A 91 17.20 -22.12 -15.35
CA THR A 91 18.19 -21.12 -14.91
C THR A 91 17.79 -19.72 -15.38
N PHE A 92 17.40 -19.57 -16.64
CA PHE A 92 16.94 -18.30 -17.20
C PHE A 92 15.70 -17.76 -16.47
N VAL A 93 14.68 -18.61 -16.28
CA VAL A 93 13.44 -18.21 -15.61
C VAL A 93 13.67 -17.84 -14.14
N VAL A 94 14.51 -18.59 -13.42
CA VAL A 94 14.90 -18.28 -12.04
C VAL A 94 15.70 -16.98 -11.96
N GLY A 95 16.59 -16.72 -12.92
CA GLY A 95 17.29 -15.44 -13.05
C GLY A 95 16.33 -14.27 -13.30
N GLY A 96 15.33 -14.46 -14.16
CA GLY A 96 14.28 -13.47 -14.43
C GLY A 96 13.40 -13.20 -13.21
N HIS A 97 13.02 -14.24 -12.46
CA HIS A 97 12.35 -14.12 -11.17
C HIS A 97 13.16 -13.26 -10.18
N ALA A 98 14.47 -13.52 -10.08
CA ALA A 98 15.35 -12.74 -9.21
C ALA A 98 15.46 -11.27 -9.64
N LEU A 99 15.56 -10.99 -10.94
CA LEU A 99 15.55 -9.62 -11.48
C LEU A 99 14.26 -8.88 -11.14
N LEU A 100 13.10 -9.52 -11.28
CA LEU A 100 11.82 -8.93 -10.90
C LEU A 100 11.74 -8.67 -9.39
N GLY A 101 12.26 -9.56 -8.56
CA GLY A 101 12.38 -9.35 -7.12
C GLY A 101 13.25 -8.13 -6.77
N LEU A 102 14.42 -7.99 -7.41
CA LEU A 102 15.29 -6.82 -7.25
C LEU A 102 14.63 -5.53 -7.76
N ALA A 103 13.86 -5.60 -8.85
CA ALA A 103 13.09 -4.47 -9.35
C ALA A 103 12.01 -4.02 -8.35
N VAL A 104 11.29 -4.96 -7.71
CA VAL A 104 10.32 -4.65 -6.64
C VAL A 104 11.02 -3.94 -5.47
N LEU A 105 12.19 -4.43 -5.06
CA LEU A 105 13.00 -3.79 -4.00
C LEU A 105 13.41 -2.36 -4.38
N ALA A 106 13.84 -2.14 -5.63
CA ALA A 106 14.20 -0.82 -6.12
C ALA A 106 12.99 0.13 -6.21
N LEU A 107 11.83 -0.36 -6.66
CA LEU A 107 10.58 0.40 -6.78
C LEU A 107 9.94 0.70 -5.42
N LEU A 108 10.24 -0.09 -4.38
CA LEU A 108 9.73 0.15 -3.03
C LEU A 108 10.20 1.50 -2.46
N LEU A 109 11.43 1.93 -2.76
CA LEU A 109 11.97 3.21 -2.28
C LEU A 109 11.15 4.43 -2.77
N PRO A 110 10.97 4.66 -4.09
CA PRO A 110 10.12 5.74 -4.56
C PRO A 110 8.66 5.55 -4.15
N ARG A 111 8.18 4.32 -3.95
CA ARG A 111 6.83 4.06 -3.43
C ARG A 111 6.64 4.57 -2.00
N LEU A 112 7.60 4.31 -1.12
CA LEU A 112 7.60 4.82 0.26
C LEU A 112 7.72 6.34 0.27
N LEU A 113 8.60 6.90 -0.56
CA LEU A 113 8.76 8.34 -0.68
C LEU A 113 7.47 9.01 -1.16
N ALA A 114 6.83 8.48 -2.21
CA ALA A 114 5.55 8.99 -2.73
C ALA A 114 4.42 8.92 -1.70
N ARG A 115 4.40 7.86 -0.86
CA ARG A 115 3.44 7.73 0.24
C ARG A 115 3.71 8.76 1.34
N TRP A 116 4.98 9.05 1.62
CA TRP A 116 5.37 10.02 2.64
C TRP A 116 5.09 11.46 2.21
N THR A 117 5.39 11.82 0.96
CA THR A 117 5.20 13.19 0.46
C THR A 117 3.78 13.47 0.00
N GLY A 118 3.10 12.49 -0.61
CA GLY A 118 1.76 12.66 -1.17
C GLY A 118 0.62 12.34 -0.19
N GLY A 119 0.92 11.74 0.96
CA GLY A 119 -0.08 11.24 1.90
C GLY A 119 -0.97 10.13 1.32
N ALA A 120 -1.97 9.72 2.10
CA ALA A 120 -3.02 8.83 1.63
C ALA A 120 -4.36 9.58 1.67
N PRO A 121 -5.23 9.43 0.66
CA PRO A 121 -6.61 9.86 0.75
C PRO A 121 -7.24 9.33 2.04
N GLY A 122 -7.97 10.18 2.76
CA GLY A 122 -8.61 9.80 4.02
C GLY A 122 -9.57 8.61 3.87
N PRO A 123 -9.89 7.90 4.96
CA PRO A 123 -10.83 6.78 4.92
C PRO A 123 -12.15 7.12 4.23
N ALA A 124 -12.83 6.12 3.66
CA ALA A 124 -14.17 6.33 3.11
C ALA A 124 -15.11 6.91 4.20
N PRO A 125 -16.01 7.85 3.87
CA PRO A 125 -16.96 8.39 4.84
C PRO A 125 -17.76 7.28 5.52
N GLY A 126 -17.80 7.28 6.85
CA GLY A 126 -18.49 6.24 7.63
C GLY A 126 -17.74 4.91 7.76
N ALA A 127 -16.47 4.82 7.34
CA ALA A 127 -15.65 3.63 7.58
C ALA A 127 -15.46 3.39 9.09
N PRO A 128 -15.78 2.20 9.61
CA PRO A 128 -15.58 1.90 11.03
C PRO A 128 -14.09 1.85 11.36
N VAL A 129 -13.73 2.23 12.60
CA VAL A 129 -12.32 2.34 13.04
C VAL A 129 -11.53 1.05 12.86
N TRP A 130 -12.18 -0.11 13.05
CA TRP A 130 -11.53 -1.41 12.88
C TRP A 130 -11.10 -1.67 11.41
N GLU A 131 -11.88 -1.19 10.44
CA GLU A 131 -11.59 -1.36 9.02
C GLU A 131 -10.39 -0.51 8.61
N VAL A 132 -10.31 0.73 9.11
CA VAL A 132 -9.16 1.61 8.91
C VAL A 132 -7.88 1.02 9.51
N ARG A 133 -7.97 0.46 10.73
CA ARG A 133 -6.83 -0.20 11.38
C ARG A 133 -6.38 -1.44 10.60
N LEU A 134 -7.32 -2.26 10.13
CA LEU A 134 -7.02 -3.44 9.34
C LEU A 134 -6.38 -3.08 8.00
N ALA A 135 -6.87 -2.02 7.34
CA ALA A 135 -6.27 -1.50 6.13
C ALA A 135 -4.82 -1.06 6.37
N HIS A 136 -4.54 -0.30 7.44
CA HIS A 136 -3.17 0.10 7.78
C HIS A 136 -2.26 -1.11 8.09
N ALA A 137 -2.76 -2.09 8.85
CA ALA A 137 -2.02 -3.31 9.15
C ALA A 137 -1.69 -4.12 7.89
N ALA A 138 -2.65 -4.27 6.97
CA ALA A 138 -2.44 -4.95 5.70
C ALA A 138 -1.40 -4.25 4.82
N HIS A 139 -1.46 -2.91 4.72
CA HIS A 139 -0.45 -2.15 3.98
C HIS A 139 0.94 -2.28 4.61
N LEU A 140 1.05 -2.20 5.94
CA LEU A 140 2.32 -2.39 6.64
C LEU A 140 2.89 -3.78 6.39
N LEU A 141 2.05 -4.82 6.51
CA LEU A 141 2.45 -6.20 6.22
C LEU A 141 2.99 -6.34 4.79
N LEU A 142 2.27 -5.79 3.79
CA LEU A 142 2.73 -5.81 2.40
C LEU A 142 4.08 -5.10 2.23
N TYR A 143 4.28 -3.95 2.88
CA TYR A 143 5.57 -3.25 2.82
C TYR A 143 6.72 -4.06 3.42
N VAL A 144 6.49 -4.68 4.58
CA VAL A 144 7.49 -5.54 5.23
C VAL A 144 7.82 -6.74 4.34
N LEU A 145 6.81 -7.39 3.77
CA LEU A 145 7.01 -8.53 2.87
C LEU A 145 7.71 -8.12 1.58
N MET A 146 7.38 -6.96 0.99
CA MET A 146 8.03 -6.45 -0.22
C MET A 146 9.51 -6.10 -0.01
N LEU A 147 9.91 -5.87 1.24
CA LEU A 147 11.31 -5.66 1.61
C LEU A 147 12.00 -7.01 1.91
N ALA A 148 11.43 -7.80 2.82
CA ALA A 148 12.04 -9.01 3.35
C ALA A 148 12.15 -10.14 2.31
N LEU A 149 11.15 -10.28 1.43
CA LEU A 149 11.11 -11.34 0.42
C LEU A 149 12.26 -11.23 -0.60
N PRO A 150 12.45 -10.10 -1.32
CA PRO A 150 13.57 -10.01 -2.25
C PRO A 150 14.94 -10.03 -1.57
N LEU A 151 15.06 -9.51 -0.34
CA LEU A 151 16.31 -9.60 0.43
C LEU A 151 16.67 -11.06 0.79
N SER A 152 15.70 -11.85 1.25
CA SER A 152 15.93 -13.29 1.48
C SER A 152 16.24 -14.05 0.18
N GLY A 153 15.67 -13.63 -0.95
CA GLY A 153 15.99 -14.18 -2.27
C GLY A 153 17.43 -13.89 -2.68
N LEU A 154 17.88 -12.65 -2.47
CA LEU A 154 19.27 -12.25 -2.69
C LEU A 154 20.23 -13.06 -1.81
N LEU A 155 19.92 -13.22 -0.51
CA LEU A 155 20.73 -14.05 0.38
C LEU A 155 20.76 -15.52 -0.07
N THR A 156 19.66 -16.05 -0.61
CA THR A 156 19.61 -17.41 -1.18
C THR A 156 20.55 -17.54 -2.38
N ALA A 157 20.58 -16.53 -3.26
CA ALA A 157 21.47 -16.48 -4.41
C ALA A 157 22.95 -16.42 -4.00
N LEU A 158 23.30 -15.53 -3.06
CA LEU A 158 24.67 -15.37 -2.55
C LEU A 158 25.18 -16.60 -1.77
N SER A 159 24.28 -17.38 -1.19
CA SER A 159 24.61 -18.62 -0.45
C SER A 159 24.72 -19.86 -1.37
N GLY A 160 24.51 -19.70 -2.69
CA GLY A 160 24.66 -20.75 -3.70
C GLY A 160 26.08 -21.32 -3.75
N ARG A 161 26.23 -22.58 -4.20
CA ARG A 161 27.57 -23.17 -4.39
C ARG A 161 28.32 -22.60 -5.60
N VAL A 162 27.58 -22.08 -6.57
CA VAL A 162 28.11 -21.45 -7.78
C VAL A 162 27.60 -20.02 -7.87
N PRO A 163 28.30 -19.12 -8.59
CA PRO A 163 27.79 -17.79 -8.90
C PRO A 163 26.40 -17.87 -9.54
N PHE A 164 25.53 -16.92 -9.18
CA PHE A 164 24.13 -16.94 -9.59
C PHE A 164 23.92 -16.03 -10.80
N ASP A 165 23.43 -16.60 -11.90
CA ASP A 165 23.14 -15.85 -13.13
C ASP A 165 21.78 -15.15 -13.05
N LEU A 166 21.77 -13.84 -13.34
CA LEU A 166 20.57 -13.01 -13.41
C LEU A 166 20.06 -12.96 -14.86
N ALA A 167 19.74 -14.13 -15.41
CA ALA A 167 19.23 -14.29 -16.77
C ALA A 167 20.14 -13.63 -17.84
N GLY A 168 21.45 -13.78 -17.69
CA GLY A 168 22.46 -13.20 -18.58
C GLY A 168 22.71 -11.69 -18.44
N VAL A 169 21.98 -10.98 -17.56
CA VAL A 169 22.19 -9.53 -17.34
C VAL A 169 23.43 -9.27 -16.49
N ALA A 170 23.62 -10.07 -15.45
CA ALA A 170 24.73 -9.99 -14.53
C ALA A 170 24.90 -11.31 -13.77
N THR A 171 26.03 -11.49 -13.10
CA THR A 171 26.26 -12.64 -12.23
C THR A 171 26.55 -12.17 -10.83
N LEU A 172 25.80 -12.69 -9.85
CA LEU A 172 26.04 -12.43 -8.44
C LEU A 172 27.12 -13.38 -7.91
N PRO A 173 28.04 -12.89 -7.07
CA PRO A 173 29.04 -13.75 -6.44
C PRO A 173 28.38 -14.71 -5.45
N ASN A 174 29.05 -15.82 -5.16
CA ASN A 174 28.65 -16.82 -4.16
C ASN A 174 29.32 -16.56 -2.79
N SER A 175 29.40 -15.30 -2.37
CA SER A 175 30.17 -14.87 -1.20
C SER A 175 29.73 -15.50 0.13
N LEU A 176 28.52 -16.05 0.21
CA LEU A 176 27.98 -16.69 1.41
C LEU A 176 27.93 -18.22 1.31
N ALA A 177 28.56 -18.82 0.29
CA ALA A 177 28.52 -20.27 0.06
C ALA A 177 29.03 -21.11 1.24
N SER A 178 30.03 -20.60 1.98
CA SER A 178 30.66 -21.29 3.11
C SER A 178 29.87 -21.24 4.42
N THR A 179 28.81 -20.43 4.51
CA THR A 179 28.03 -20.23 5.74
C THR A 179 27.17 -21.44 6.12
N GLY A 180 26.84 -22.30 5.15
CA GLY A 180 25.88 -23.40 5.33
C GLY A 180 24.40 -22.95 5.41
N TRP A 181 24.12 -21.65 5.35
CA TRP A 181 22.77 -21.10 5.58
C TRP A 181 21.81 -21.25 4.40
N ARG A 182 22.30 -21.71 3.24
CA ARG A 182 21.51 -21.73 2.00
C ARG A 182 20.14 -22.38 2.16
N ARG A 183 20.05 -23.52 2.86
CA ARG A 183 18.78 -24.22 3.07
C ARG A 183 17.84 -23.36 3.92
N THR A 184 18.29 -22.92 5.08
CA THR A 184 17.52 -22.06 5.99
C THR A 184 17.00 -20.80 5.31
N VAL A 185 17.85 -20.09 4.56
CA VAL A 185 17.45 -18.85 3.88
C VAL A 185 16.44 -19.13 2.76
N LYS A 186 16.59 -20.25 2.03
CA LYS A 186 15.62 -20.68 1.02
C LYS A 186 14.27 -21.01 1.65
N ASP A 187 14.24 -21.72 2.78
CA ASP A 187 13.01 -22.06 3.50
C ASP A 187 12.32 -20.79 4.02
N VAL A 188 13.09 -19.82 4.53
CA VAL A 188 12.57 -18.50 4.91
C VAL A 188 12.01 -17.75 3.70
N HIS A 189 12.69 -17.79 2.55
CA HIS A 189 12.21 -17.15 1.33
C HIS A 189 10.89 -17.76 0.86
N GLU A 190 10.75 -19.08 0.89
CA GLU A 190 9.51 -19.79 0.56
C GLU A 190 8.38 -19.45 1.53
N LEU A 191 8.66 -19.39 2.83
CA LEU A 191 7.69 -18.95 3.84
C LEU A 191 7.21 -17.52 3.58
N LEU A 192 8.13 -16.59 3.30
CA LEU A 192 7.81 -15.21 2.98
C LEU A 192 7.04 -15.09 1.65
N ALA A 193 7.34 -15.93 0.66
CA ALA A 193 6.64 -15.95 -0.62
C ALA A 193 5.18 -16.39 -0.46
N ASN A 194 4.94 -17.44 0.33
CA ASN A 194 3.59 -17.88 0.69
C ASN A 194 2.84 -16.80 1.49
N GLY A 195 3.52 -16.14 2.43
CA GLY A 195 2.97 -14.99 3.16
C GLY A 195 2.60 -13.83 2.25
N MET A 196 3.44 -13.51 1.27
CA MET A 196 3.17 -12.48 0.26
C MET A 196 1.95 -12.84 -0.58
N LEU A 197 1.84 -14.08 -1.07
CA LEU A 197 0.70 -14.53 -1.85
C LEU A 197 -0.61 -14.41 -1.04
N ALA A 198 -0.60 -14.85 0.21
CA ALA A 198 -1.76 -14.71 1.11
C ALA A 198 -2.12 -13.24 1.35
N ALA A 199 -1.14 -12.37 1.61
CA ALA A 199 -1.36 -10.95 1.84
C ALA A 199 -1.92 -10.24 0.59
N VAL A 200 -1.40 -10.57 -0.61
CA VAL A 200 -1.92 -10.05 -1.88
C VAL A 200 -3.33 -10.55 -2.13
N ALA A 201 -3.62 -11.83 -1.90
CA ALA A 201 -4.97 -12.38 -2.05
C ALA A 201 -5.98 -11.68 -1.13
N LEU A 202 -5.62 -11.46 0.15
CA LEU A 202 -6.45 -10.70 1.09
C LEU A 202 -6.63 -9.25 0.65
N HIS A 203 -5.56 -8.60 0.16
CA HIS A 203 -5.61 -7.23 -0.33
C HIS A 203 -6.56 -7.09 -1.52
N VAL A 204 -6.41 -7.94 -2.54
CA VAL A 204 -7.29 -7.95 -3.71
C VAL A 204 -8.71 -8.31 -3.30
N GLY A 205 -8.90 -9.31 -2.42
CA GLY A 205 -10.21 -9.67 -1.88
C GLY A 205 -10.91 -8.51 -1.18
N ALA A 206 -10.18 -7.71 -0.40
CA ALA A 206 -10.71 -6.49 0.20
C ALA A 206 -11.12 -5.46 -0.87
N VAL A 207 -10.29 -5.21 -1.88
CA VAL A 207 -10.64 -4.30 -2.98
C VAL A 207 -11.91 -4.75 -3.71
N LEU A 208 -12.06 -6.06 -3.97
CA LEU A 208 -13.26 -6.62 -4.59
C LEU A 208 -14.49 -6.48 -3.67
N TRP A 209 -14.33 -6.73 -2.36
CA TRP A 209 -15.40 -6.51 -1.38
C TRP A 209 -15.86 -5.05 -1.34
N HIS A 210 -14.90 -4.11 -1.36
CA HIS A 210 -15.17 -2.68 -1.45
C HIS A 210 -15.89 -2.30 -2.74
N ALA A 211 -15.47 -2.86 -3.89
CA ALA A 211 -16.06 -2.57 -5.18
C ALA A 211 -17.48 -3.13 -5.34
N PHE A 212 -17.73 -4.36 -4.89
CA PHE A 212 -18.99 -5.07 -5.18
C PHE A 212 -20.00 -5.05 -4.04
N VAL A 213 -19.55 -5.04 -2.79
CA VAL A 213 -20.43 -5.12 -1.61
C VAL A 213 -20.60 -3.74 -0.98
N ARG A 214 -19.51 -3.06 -0.59
CA ARG A 214 -19.60 -1.71 -0.03
C ARG A 214 -19.92 -0.64 -1.08
N ARG A 215 -19.60 -0.92 -2.35
CA ARG A 215 -19.78 -0.03 -3.50
C ARG A 215 -19.20 1.37 -3.27
N ASP A 216 -18.02 1.42 -2.66
CA ASP A 216 -17.30 2.66 -2.40
C ASP A 216 -16.19 2.91 -3.42
N ASP A 217 -15.47 4.02 -3.25
CA ASP A 217 -14.52 4.55 -4.23
C ASP A 217 -13.10 4.00 -4.10
N VAL A 218 -12.87 2.98 -3.26
CA VAL A 218 -11.52 2.45 -2.98
C VAL A 218 -10.81 1.97 -4.24
N ALA A 219 -11.48 1.18 -5.09
CA ALA A 219 -10.91 0.71 -6.36
C ALA A 219 -10.65 1.88 -7.34
N TRP A 220 -11.57 2.84 -7.39
CA TRP A 220 -11.50 4.01 -8.25
C TRP A 220 -10.34 4.95 -7.89
N ARG A 221 -9.96 5.04 -6.60
CA ARG A 221 -8.82 5.84 -6.15
C ARG A 221 -7.49 5.34 -6.71
N MET A 222 -7.38 4.05 -7.06
CA MET A 222 -6.22 3.44 -7.73
C MET A 222 -6.38 3.32 -9.25
N GLY A 223 -7.38 3.99 -9.83
CA GLY A 223 -7.58 4.06 -11.28
C GLY A 223 -8.42 2.93 -11.88
N ILE A 224 -9.09 2.11 -11.06
CA ILE A 224 -9.98 1.05 -11.54
C ILE A 224 -11.43 1.55 -11.61
N GLY A 225 -12.04 1.51 -12.79
CA GLY A 225 -13.48 1.78 -12.97
C GLY A 225 -13.89 3.25 -12.93
N ALA A 226 -15.20 3.50 -12.93
CA ALA A 226 -15.81 4.83 -12.85
C ALA A 226 -16.05 5.26 -11.40
N ARG A 227 -16.18 6.57 -11.18
CA ARG A 227 -16.44 7.12 -9.83
C ARG A 227 -17.80 6.61 -9.35
N PRO A 228 -17.91 5.99 -8.16
CA PRO A 228 -19.22 5.68 -7.61
C PRO A 228 -20.02 6.98 -7.45
N ALA A 229 -21.27 6.99 -7.91
CA ALA A 229 -22.14 8.14 -7.68
C ALA A 229 -22.22 8.39 -6.17
N ALA A 230 -21.91 9.62 -5.74
CA ALA A 230 -22.14 10.00 -4.34
C ALA A 230 -23.61 9.70 -4.05
N GLY A 231 -23.88 8.82 -3.09
CA GLY A 231 -25.24 8.43 -2.75
C GLY A 231 -26.08 9.68 -2.61
N SER A 232 -27.11 9.80 -3.44
CA SER A 232 -28.07 10.89 -3.39
C SER A 232 -28.68 10.90 -2.00
N GLY A 233 -28.18 11.81 -1.14
CA GLY A 233 -28.84 12.11 0.11
C GLY A 233 -30.25 12.51 -0.26
N SER A 234 -31.22 11.68 0.15
CA SER A 234 -32.64 11.99 0.03
C SER A 234 -32.87 13.39 0.59
N THR A 235 -33.22 14.33 -0.29
CA THR A 235 -33.73 15.64 0.10
C THR A 235 -34.93 15.39 1.03
N PRO A 236 -34.90 15.80 2.32
CA PRO A 236 -36.09 15.72 3.15
C PRO A 236 -37.16 16.59 2.49
N GLY A 237 -38.30 15.98 2.17
CA GLY A 237 -39.42 16.63 1.53
C GLY A 237 -39.77 17.94 2.24
N ARG A 238 -39.82 19.01 1.46
CA ARG A 238 -40.31 20.31 1.89
C ARG A 238 -41.83 20.21 2.02
N PRO A 239 -42.44 20.44 3.21
CA PRO A 239 -43.89 20.47 3.31
C PRO A 239 -44.46 21.66 2.54
N ALA A 240 -45.62 21.41 1.90
CA ALA A 240 -46.40 22.35 1.12
C ALA A 240 -47.06 23.43 1.98
#